data_AF-C9Y5R5-F1
#
_entry.id   AF-C9Y5R5-F1
#
_cell.length_a   1.000
_cell.length_b   1.000
_cell.length_c   1.000
_cell.angle_alpha   90.00
_cell.angle_beta   90.00
_cell.angle_gamma   90.00
#
_symmetry.space_group_name_H-M   'P 1'
#
loop_
_entity.id
_entity.type
_entity.pdbx_description
1 polymer ?
#
loop_
_entity_poly.entity_id
_entity_poly.type
_entity_poly.pdbx_seq_one_letter_code
_entity_poly.pdbx_strand_id
1 'polypeptide(L)' 'MKRLRERLAMESQVKDQNATIRRAMKDLKSIGYLDYTETKKGREIMFIVHSRSPRLSLPVA' A
#
# COMPACT_ATOMS: atom_id res chain seq x y z
N MET A 1 8.51 -4.25 -1.31
CA MET A 1 7.36 -5.08 -1.75
C MET A 1 7.36 -6.46 -1.11
N LYS A 2 8.52 -7.14 -1.09
CA LYS A 2 8.71 -8.49 -0.52
C LYS A 2 8.09 -8.66 0.88
N ARG A 3 8.44 -7.77 1.84
CA ARG A 3 7.90 -7.80 3.21
C ARG A 3 6.37 -7.77 3.31
N LEU A 4 5.68 -7.05 2.42
CA LEU A 4 4.21 -7.00 2.44
C LEU A 4 3.61 -8.30 1.91
N ARG A 5 4.20 -8.87 0.85
CA ARG A 5 3.78 -10.18 0.32
C ARG A 5 3.93 -11.28 1.37
N GLU A 6 5.09 -11.34 2.04
CA GLU A 6 5.36 -12.32 3.10
C GLU A 6 4.38 -12.20 4.27
N ARG A 7 4.01 -10.97 4.66
CA ARG A 7 3.06 -10.73 5.77
C ARG A 7 1.61 -10.99 5.42
N LEU A 8 1.21 -10.78 4.17
CA LEU A 8 -0.16 -11.00 3.71
C LEU A 8 -0.41 -12.47 3.36
N ALA A 9 0.63 -13.29 3.25
CA ALA A 9 0.57 -14.74 2.99
C ALA A 9 -0.41 -15.11 1.86
N MET A 10 -0.44 -14.32 0.78
CA MET A 10 -1.33 -14.57 -0.35
C MET A 10 -0.84 -15.75 -1.18
N GLU A 11 -1.76 -16.61 -1.63
CA GLU A 11 -1.46 -17.79 -2.45
C GLU A 11 -1.32 -17.50 -3.95
N SER A 12 -1.76 -16.33 -4.41
CA SER A 12 -1.77 -15.94 -5.82
C SER A 12 -0.36 -15.64 -6.38
N GLN A 13 -0.23 -15.50 -7.71
CA GLN A 13 1.06 -15.19 -8.32
C GLN A 13 1.62 -13.85 -7.86
N VAL A 14 2.95 -13.72 -7.79
CA VAL A 14 3.65 -12.49 -7.33
C VAL A 14 3.18 -11.23 -8.08
N LYS A 15 2.86 -11.35 -9.37
CA LYS A 15 2.36 -10.23 -10.17
C LYS A 15 1.01 -9.73 -9.65
N ASP A 16 0.08 -10.65 -9.40
CA ASP A 16 -1.27 -10.34 -8.91
C ASP A 16 -1.21 -9.82 -7.48
N GLN A 17 -0.37 -10.43 -6.63
CA GLN A 17 -0.07 -9.92 -5.30
C GLN A 17 0.40 -8.46 -5.32
N ASN A 18 1.34 -8.11 -6.22
CA ASN A 18 1.83 -6.74 -6.33
C ASN A 18 0.72 -5.77 -6.79
N ALA A 19 -0.13 -6.19 -7.71
CA ALA A 19 -1.28 -5.40 -8.17
C ALA A 19 -2.28 -5.16 -7.03
N THR A 20 -2.64 -6.21 -6.29
CA THR A 20 -3.52 -6.14 -5.12
C THR A 20 -2.97 -5.20 -4.06
N ILE A 21 -1.68 -5.32 -3.72
CA ILE A 21 -1.09 -4.46 -2.69
C ILE A 21 -1.04 -3.00 -3.14
N ARG A 22 -0.72 -2.72 -4.41
CA ARG A 22 -0.77 -1.36 -4.95
C ARG A 22 -2.17 -0.76 -4.89
N ARG A 23 -3.20 -1.55 -5.22
CA ARG A 23 -4.60 -1.12 -5.11
C ARG A 23 -4.96 -0.79 -3.66
N ALA A 24 -4.68 -1.70 -2.73
CA ALA A 24 -4.94 -1.49 -1.32
C ALA A 24 -4.22 -0.25 -0.76
N MET A 25 -2.95 -0.02 -1.13
CA MET A 25 -2.22 1.19 -0.72
C MET A 25 -2.90 2.48 -1.22
N LYS A 26 -3.36 2.49 -2.48
CA LYS A 26 -4.10 3.62 -3.05
C LYS A 26 -5.42 3.84 -2.32
N ASP A 27 -6.16 2.77 -2.04
CA ASP A 27 -7.43 2.85 -1.32
C ASP A 27 -7.20 3.45 0.08
N LEU A 28 -6.19 2.98 0.81
CA LEU A 28 -5.82 3.51 2.12
C LEU A 28 -5.40 5.00 2.09
N LYS A 29 -4.76 5.45 1.02
CA LYS A 29 -4.46 6.88 0.83
C LYS A 29 -5.70 7.70 0.45
N SER A 30 -6.58 7.15 -0.37
CA SER A 30 -7.81 7.81 -0.81
C SER A 30 -8.79 8.08 0.34
N ILE A 31 -8.86 7.16 1.32
CA ILE A 31 -9.67 7.34 2.54
C ILE A 31 -8.94 8.17 3.61
N GLY A 32 -7.71 8.63 3.33
CA GLY A 32 -6.90 9.40 4.25
C GLY A 32 -6.35 8.61 5.44
N TYR A 33 -6.35 7.28 5.38
CA TYR A 33 -5.81 6.44 6.46
C TYR A 33 -4.29 6.50 6.53
N LEU A 34 -3.61 6.55 5.38
CA LEU A 34 -2.16 6.66 5.34
C LEU A 34 -1.70 7.58 4.22
N ASP A 35 -0.69 8.40 4.48
CA ASP A 35 0.05 9.06 3.42
C ASP A 35 1.36 8.32 3.16
N TYR A 36 1.66 8.14 1.88
CA TYR A 36 2.83 7.41 1.43
C TYR A 36 3.35 7.90 0.08
N THR A 37 4.63 7.60 -0.15
CA THR A 37 5.27 7.67 -1.47
C THR A 37 5.66 6.27 -1.92
N GLU A 38 5.32 5.93 -3.17
CA GLU A 38 5.86 4.76 -3.85
C GLU A 38 7.17 5.13 -4.53
N THR A 39 8.24 4.38 -4.24
CA THR A 39 9.54 4.57 -4.89
C THR A 39 10.08 3.25 -5.43
N LYS A 40 10.85 3.32 -6.51
CA LYS A 40 11.55 2.17 -7.08
C LYS A 40 13.04 2.29 -6.74
N LYS A 41 13.54 1.39 -5.89
CA LYS A 41 14.96 1.30 -5.54
C LYS A 41 15.55 0.04 -6.19
N GLY A 42 16.27 0.24 -7.29
CA GLY A 42 16.79 -0.86 -8.11
C GLY A 42 15.67 -1.73 -8.68
N ARG A 43 15.63 -3.00 -8.29
CA ARG A 43 14.60 -3.96 -8.73
C ARG A 43 13.40 -4.06 -7.77
N GLU A 44 13.41 -3.31 -6.68
CA GLU A 44 12.35 -3.37 -5.67
C GLU A 44 11.49 -2.11 -5.62
N ILE A 45 10.19 -2.31 -5.44
CA ILE A 45 9.24 -1.25 -5.11
C ILE A 45 9.15 -1.13 -3.59
N MET A 46 9.24 0.10 -3.08
CA MET A 46 9.13 0.42 -1.67
C MET A 46 8.00 1.43 -1.45
N PHE A 47 7.32 1.30 -0.33
CA PHE A 47 6.33 2.28 0.14
C PHE A 47 6.90 2.94 1.38
N ILE A 48 7.17 4.24 1.27
CA ILE A 48 7.62 5.07 2.39
C ILE A 48 6.35 5.69 2.98
N VAL A 49 6.00 5.29 4.21
CA VAL A 49 4.83 5.81 4.91
C VAL A 49 5.26 7.06 5.69
N HIS A 50 4.61 8.18 5.41
CA HIS A 50 4.91 9.48 6.06
C HIS A 50 4.05 9.68 7.30
N SER A 51 2.78 9.29 7.22
CA SER A 51 1.83 9.42 8.33
C SER A 51 0.74 8.35 8.25
N ARG A 52 0.11 8.09 9.40
CA ARG A 52 -1.10 7.27 9.52
C ARG A 52 -2.12 8.04 10.34
N SER A 53 -3.35 8.15 9.83
CA SER A 53 -4.47 8.73 10.56
C SER A 53 -5.45 7.64 10.96
N PRO A 54 -5.62 7.35 12.26
CA PRO A 54 -6.62 6.39 12.73
C PRO A 54 -8.06 6.83 12.40
N ARG A 55 -8.27 8.15 12.32
CA ARG A 55 -9.53 8.76 11.86
C ARG A 55 -9.38 9.05 10.37
N LEU A 56 -10.12 8.30 9.56
CA LEU A 56 -10.15 8.48 8.11
C LEU A 56 -10.46 9.95 7.78
N SER A 57 -9.79 10.53 6.78
CA SER A 57 -10.17 11.84 6.25
C SER A 57 -11.14 11.67 5.08
N LEU A 58 -12.21 10.90 5.31
CA LEU A 58 -13.28 10.80 4.32
C LEU A 58 -13.87 12.21 4.12
N PRO A 59 -14.07 12.67 2.86
CA PRO A 59 -14.87 13.85 2.63
C PRO A 59 -16.23 13.63 3.29
N VAL A 60 -16.60 14.52 4.22
CA VAL A 60 -17.97 14.54 4.74
C VAL A 60 -18.86 14.91 3.54
N ALA A 61 -19.75 13.98 3.18
CA ALA A 61 -20.75 14.17 2.13
C ALA A 61 -21.75 15.26 2.51
#